data_AF-X0H1J0-F1
#
_entry.id   AF-X0H1J0-F1
#
_cell.length_a   1.000
_cell.length_b   1.000
_cell.length_c   1.000
_cell.angle_alpha   90.00
_cell.angle_beta   90.00
_cell.angle_gamma   90.00
#
_symmetry.space_group_name_H-M   'P 1'
#
loop_
_entity.id
_entity.type
_entity.pdbx_description
1 polymer ?
#
loop_
_entity_poly.entity_id
_entity_poly.type
_entity_poly.pdbx_seq_one_letter_code
_entity_poly.pdbx_strand_id
1 'polypeptide(L)'
;MFIDFPNEIQCQVIRLLDPIGLISLSQSSRHFRRLINPQKKNLVERLLQLELSNGHGGPTLIFRSRDSKLEPGWQDEAWESMRWACTDCLRLLSHKCFDNQSLLRLGYRKPLPNSDAARMITTWEHRLYWRPQHRLMRGSEEYRLEKSRRELYFFAVTKGVMCDVEGDTAEHLDNLNVSDLVGFERLFEKDFRDMDNDEQLELFDRIALLIENDDCGKKRYLRKCNECRFRKGFLSYTRFAGDRGSRNFPVVPSRRVSFATELDRHFPGFLSTLKSKEPPVENPSVSGYLYSMYMARCSKCERWQEIRSFRTEGLCTGWRHSICRETELLGQDYDNGCCNRCLVDTRGRGKLAESLKTWFVTLLNKRVTVLSSQLYHQFNSHLFARVCRLPQIEAGEWRVLVEQTLSFNPGNNLSLLREDLDLIHTRRRQWKDLVDKAKEIDAENSHHRFLDGVYDEWVRQSDAIESKWRWLLGFREEIEDNAELLVDWALHRDGAAFL
;
A
#
# COMPACT_ATOMS: atom_id res chain seq x y z
N MET A 1 -17.72 41.46 31.74
CA MET A 1 -18.20 42.14 30.52
C MET A 1 -19.12 41.25 29.67
N PHE A 2 -18.69 40.08 29.15
CA PHE A 2 -19.61 39.24 28.35
C PHE A 2 -20.71 38.55 29.18
N ILE A 3 -20.41 38.16 30.43
CA ILE A 3 -21.36 37.53 31.38
C ILE A 3 -22.50 38.49 31.79
N ASP A 4 -22.27 39.81 31.67
CA ASP A 4 -23.20 40.83 32.15
C ASP A 4 -24.30 41.17 31.12
N PHE A 5 -24.18 40.66 29.89
CA PHE A 5 -25.23 40.79 28.88
C PHE A 5 -26.42 39.86 29.16
N PRO A 6 -27.65 40.24 28.78
CA PRO A 6 -28.80 39.34 28.75
C PRO A 6 -28.52 38.05 27.96
N ASN A 7 -29.13 36.94 28.38
CA ASN A 7 -28.95 35.63 27.77
C ASN A 7 -29.25 35.66 26.26
N GLU A 8 -30.21 36.47 25.81
CA GLU A 8 -30.57 36.61 24.41
C GLU A 8 -29.39 37.11 23.56
N ILE A 9 -28.67 38.12 24.06
CA ILE A 9 -27.47 38.67 23.39
C ILE A 9 -26.34 37.65 23.45
N GLN A 10 -26.16 36.99 24.60
CA GLN A 10 -25.16 35.93 24.75
C GLN A 10 -25.41 34.80 23.74
N CYS A 11 -26.65 34.34 23.58
CA CYS A 11 -27.04 33.32 22.60
C CYS A 11 -26.74 33.76 21.16
N GLN A 12 -27.02 35.02 20.79
CA GLN A 12 -26.70 35.52 19.44
C GLN A 12 -25.19 35.46 19.15
N VAL A 13 -24.35 35.78 20.12
CA VAL A 13 -22.88 35.68 19.98
C VAL A 13 -22.44 34.22 19.94
N ILE A 14 -22.99 33.37 20.81
CA ILE A 14 -22.63 31.94 20.86
C ILE A 14 -22.93 31.24 19.54
N ARG A 15 -24.01 31.61 18.83
CA ARG A 15 -24.35 31.09 17.48
C ARG A 15 -23.29 31.35 16.42
N LEU A 16 -22.46 32.37 16.61
CA LEU A 16 -21.41 32.76 15.67
C LEU A 16 -20.07 32.09 15.99
N LEU A 17 -19.97 31.37 17.11
CA LEU A 17 -18.74 30.68 17.46
C LEU A 17 -18.51 29.48 16.55
N ASP A 18 -17.24 29.20 16.29
CA ASP A 18 -16.82 27.96 15.69
C ASP A 18 -16.91 26.81 16.72
N PRO A 19 -16.82 25.54 16.29
CA PRO A 19 -16.90 24.39 17.20
C PRO A 19 -15.88 24.40 18.34
N ILE A 20 -14.69 24.98 18.11
CA ILE A 20 -13.65 25.10 19.13
C ILE A 20 -14.06 26.15 20.16
N GLY A 21 -14.43 27.35 19.73
CA GLY A 21 -14.86 28.47 20.56
C GLY A 21 -16.08 28.12 21.41
N LEU A 22 -17.08 27.43 20.85
CA LEU A 22 -18.28 27.01 21.57
C LEU A 22 -17.93 26.17 22.80
N ILE A 23 -17.11 25.13 22.63
CA ILE A 23 -16.74 24.25 23.73
C ILE A 23 -15.81 24.96 24.70
N SER A 24 -14.85 25.75 24.21
CA SER A 24 -13.95 26.54 25.05
C SER A 24 -14.73 27.50 25.97
N LEU A 25 -15.76 28.17 25.44
CA LEU A 25 -16.64 29.04 26.21
C LEU A 25 -17.47 28.24 27.23
N SER A 26 -17.97 27.06 26.86
CA SER A 26 -18.69 26.18 27.80
C SER A 26 -17.79 25.68 28.95
N GLN A 27 -16.48 25.64 28.73
CA GLN A 27 -15.50 25.19 29.72
C GLN A 27 -14.99 26.32 30.62
N SER A 28 -15.07 27.58 30.18
CA SER A 28 -14.56 28.73 30.93
C SER A 28 -15.41 29.12 32.14
N SER A 29 -16.73 28.86 32.13
CA SER A 29 -17.60 29.18 33.28
C SER A 29 -18.77 28.22 33.46
N ARG A 30 -19.25 28.09 34.70
CA ARG A 30 -20.47 27.30 35.01
C ARG A 30 -21.72 27.89 34.35
N HIS A 31 -21.79 29.21 34.21
CA HIS A 31 -22.88 29.92 33.53
C HIS A 31 -22.97 29.50 32.07
N PHE A 32 -21.89 29.64 31.31
CA PHE A 32 -21.87 29.27 29.89
C PHE A 32 -21.99 27.77 29.69
N ARG A 33 -21.49 26.94 30.60
CA ARG A 33 -21.75 25.49 30.55
C ARG A 33 -23.23 25.16 30.59
N ARG A 34 -23.98 25.83 31.47
CA ARG A 34 -25.43 25.64 31.61
C ARG A 34 -26.18 26.22 30.41
N LEU A 35 -25.79 27.40 29.96
CA LEU A 35 -26.42 28.08 28.81
C LEU A 35 -26.22 27.29 27.51
N ILE A 36 -24.99 26.83 27.25
CA ILE A 36 -24.64 26.09 26.03
C ILE A 36 -25.14 24.65 26.09
N ASN A 37 -25.01 24.01 27.26
CA ASN A 37 -25.34 22.59 27.47
C ASN A 37 -24.78 21.66 26.36
N PRO A 38 -23.44 21.59 26.21
CA PRO A 38 -22.83 20.91 25.07
C PRO A 38 -23.14 19.42 25.06
N GLN A 39 -23.60 18.92 23.90
CA GLN A 39 -23.87 17.50 23.68
C GLN A 39 -22.70 16.80 23.01
N LYS A 40 -22.76 15.46 22.92
CA LYS A 40 -21.75 14.65 22.21
C LYS A 40 -21.50 15.14 20.79
N LYS A 41 -22.54 15.56 20.06
CA LYS A 41 -22.41 16.11 18.70
C LYS A 41 -21.49 17.35 18.65
N ASN A 42 -21.57 18.23 19.65
CA ASN A 42 -20.74 19.44 19.70
C ASN A 42 -19.28 19.11 20.05
N LEU A 43 -19.06 18.07 20.86
CA LEU A 43 -17.71 17.55 21.10
C LEU A 43 -17.11 16.92 19.84
N VAL A 44 -17.91 16.22 19.04
CA VAL A 44 -17.50 15.69 17.73
C VAL A 44 -17.15 16.84 16.78
N GLU A 45 -18.00 17.86 16.69
CA GLU A 45 -17.76 19.04 15.85
C GLU A 45 -16.43 19.71 16.20
N ARG A 46 -16.18 19.95 17.49
CA ARG A 46 -14.89 20.47 17.97
C ARG A 46 -13.73 19.58 17.54
N LEU A 47 -13.84 18.27 17.74
CA LEU A 47 -12.78 17.32 17.43
C LEU A 47 -12.45 17.31 15.93
N LEU A 48 -13.48 17.37 15.08
CA LEU A 48 -13.33 17.45 13.62
C LEU A 48 -12.70 18.77 13.17
N GLN A 49 -12.92 19.87 13.89
CA GLN A 49 -12.26 21.14 13.62
C GLN A 49 -10.79 21.13 14.07
N LEU A 50 -10.51 20.56 15.24
CA LEU A 50 -9.13 20.40 15.73
C LEU A 50 -8.29 19.51 14.80
N GLU A 51 -8.89 18.47 14.21
CA GLU A 51 -8.24 17.62 13.20
C GLU A 51 -7.71 18.41 11.98
N LEU A 52 -8.29 19.57 11.67
CA LEU A 52 -7.86 20.42 10.56
C LEU A 52 -6.79 21.44 10.94
N SER A 53 -6.58 21.68 12.23
CA SER A 53 -5.54 22.60 12.68
C SER A 53 -4.16 21.96 12.54
N ASN A 54 -3.18 22.68 11.98
CA ASN A 54 -1.81 22.15 11.84
C ASN A 54 -1.22 21.71 13.19
N GLY A 55 -1.48 22.45 14.27
CA GLY A 55 -0.94 22.15 15.60
C GLY A 55 -1.47 20.88 16.27
N HIS A 56 -2.68 20.41 15.93
CA HIS A 56 -3.26 19.20 16.53
C HIS A 56 -3.45 18.06 15.53
N GLY A 57 -3.84 18.41 14.30
CA GLY A 57 -4.15 17.49 13.21
C GLY A 57 -2.97 17.12 12.33
N GLY A 58 -1.88 17.89 12.40
CA GLY A 58 -0.75 17.78 11.47
C GLY A 58 -1.02 18.49 10.14
N PRO A 59 -0.14 18.31 9.14
CA PRO A 59 -0.18 19.04 7.87
C PRO A 59 -1.47 18.77 7.06
N THR A 60 -1.73 19.66 6.10
CA THR A 60 -2.83 19.51 5.14
C THR A 60 -2.52 18.36 4.19
N LEU A 61 -3.53 17.51 3.98
CA LEU A 61 -3.43 16.40 3.04
C LEU A 61 -3.86 16.84 1.65
N ILE A 62 -2.95 16.73 0.68
CA ILE A 62 -3.26 16.85 -0.74
C ILE A 62 -3.28 15.43 -1.31
N PHE A 63 -4.45 14.98 -1.77
CA PHE A 63 -4.60 13.67 -2.39
C PHE A 63 -5.22 13.86 -3.76
N ARG A 64 -4.44 13.62 -4.82
CA ARG A 64 -4.93 13.60 -6.19
C ARG A 64 -5.45 12.20 -6.50
N SER A 65 -6.76 12.07 -6.51
CA SER A 65 -7.42 10.77 -6.63
C SER A 65 -7.13 10.05 -7.95
N ARG A 66 -6.83 10.79 -9.03
CA ARG A 66 -6.60 10.25 -10.37
C ARG A 66 -5.39 9.30 -10.45
N ASP A 67 -4.27 9.75 -9.95
CA ASP A 67 -3.01 9.00 -9.96
C ASP A 67 -2.61 8.51 -8.57
N SER A 68 -3.51 8.65 -7.60
CA SER A 68 -3.26 8.36 -6.19
C SER A 68 -2.05 9.10 -5.61
N LYS A 69 -1.67 10.25 -6.20
CA LYS A 69 -0.57 11.06 -5.69
C LYS A 69 -0.97 11.66 -4.35
N LEU A 70 -0.14 11.42 -3.35
CA LEU A 70 -0.39 11.76 -1.95
C LEU A 70 0.75 12.66 -1.46
N GLU A 71 0.40 13.83 -0.95
CA GLU A 71 1.34 14.77 -0.32
C GLU A 71 0.77 15.21 1.04
N PRO A 72 1.47 14.96 2.16
CA PRO A 72 2.72 14.19 2.28
C PRO A 72 2.53 12.71 1.91
N GLY A 73 3.55 12.11 1.32
CA GLY A 73 3.52 10.70 0.91
C GLY A 73 3.52 9.75 2.12
N TRP A 74 3.15 8.48 1.91
CA TRP A 74 3.10 7.48 3.00
C TRP A 74 4.43 7.27 3.75
N GLN A 75 5.54 7.59 3.11
CA GLN A 75 6.90 7.44 3.64
C GLN A 75 7.45 8.74 4.25
N ASP A 76 6.73 9.85 4.11
CA ASP A 76 7.13 11.13 4.67
C ASP A 76 6.91 11.12 6.19
N GLU A 77 7.89 11.62 6.95
CA GLU A 77 7.78 11.78 8.40
C GLU A 77 6.59 12.65 8.80
N ALA A 78 6.23 13.62 7.94
CA ALA A 78 5.07 14.47 8.12
C ALA A 78 3.76 13.66 8.19
N TRP A 79 3.67 12.51 7.50
CA TRP A 79 2.52 11.61 7.55
C TRP A 79 2.35 10.96 8.93
N GLU A 80 3.46 10.64 9.61
CA GLU A 80 3.44 10.09 10.97
C GLU A 80 2.98 11.12 12.01
N SER A 81 3.18 12.41 11.75
CA SER A 81 2.67 13.50 12.59
C SER A 81 1.16 13.73 12.45
N MET A 82 0.55 13.28 11.35
CA MET A 82 -0.88 13.50 11.10
C MET A 82 -1.76 12.78 12.13
N ARG A 83 -2.81 13.46 12.54
CA ARG A 83 -3.84 12.93 13.44
C ARG A 83 -5.22 12.98 12.80
N TRP A 84 -6.02 12.00 13.18
CA TRP A 84 -7.34 11.72 12.64
C TRP A 84 -8.33 11.54 13.78
N ALA A 85 -9.50 12.17 13.66
CA ALA A 85 -10.51 12.14 14.72
C ALA A 85 -11.33 10.84 14.72
N CYS A 86 -11.38 10.16 15.87
CA CYS A 86 -12.35 9.10 16.12
C CYS A 86 -13.54 9.68 16.89
N THR A 87 -14.74 9.62 16.32
CA THR A 87 -15.93 10.25 16.92
C THR A 87 -16.59 9.42 18.01
N ASP A 88 -16.15 8.17 18.18
CA ASP A 88 -16.61 7.30 19.25
C ASP A 88 -15.83 7.51 20.55
N CYS A 89 -14.50 7.47 20.51
CA CYS A 89 -13.66 7.72 21.69
C CYS A 89 -13.28 9.19 21.88
N LEU A 90 -13.68 10.07 20.95
CA LEU A 90 -13.41 11.51 20.95
C LEU A 90 -11.92 11.87 21.06
N ARG A 91 -11.05 11.08 20.41
CA ARG A 91 -9.60 11.30 20.39
C ARG A 91 -9.08 11.57 18.98
N LEU A 92 -8.06 12.41 18.89
CA LEU A 92 -7.18 12.52 17.74
C LEU A 92 -6.13 11.42 17.84
N LEU A 93 -6.07 10.55 16.83
CA LEU A 93 -5.22 9.36 16.82
C LEU A 93 -4.38 9.32 15.54
N SER A 94 -3.25 8.61 15.57
CA SER A 94 -2.44 8.36 14.37
C SER A 94 -3.24 7.56 13.33
N HIS A 95 -2.87 7.69 12.05
CA HIS A 95 -3.42 6.91 10.96
C HIS A 95 -3.34 5.39 11.21
N LYS A 96 -2.33 4.93 11.97
CA LYS A 96 -2.14 3.52 12.40
C LYS A 96 -3.32 2.96 13.19
N CYS A 97 -4.14 3.82 13.79
CA CYS A 97 -5.33 3.41 14.54
C CYS A 97 -6.58 3.22 13.65
N PHE A 98 -6.49 3.46 12.34
CA PHE A 98 -7.62 3.38 11.41
C PHE A 98 -7.33 2.41 10.25
N ASP A 99 -8.36 2.15 9.46
CA ASP A 99 -8.21 1.59 8.12
C ASP A 99 -7.84 2.73 7.17
N ASN A 100 -6.59 2.72 6.70
CA ASN A 100 -6.05 3.78 5.87
C ASN A 100 -6.75 3.89 4.51
N GLN A 101 -7.24 2.79 3.95
CA GLN A 101 -8.05 2.86 2.73
C GLN A 101 -9.35 3.62 3.02
N SER A 102 -9.96 3.36 4.17
CA SER A 102 -11.13 4.12 4.60
C SER A 102 -10.82 5.59 4.85
N LEU A 103 -9.61 5.96 5.32
CA LEU A 103 -9.20 7.36 5.49
C LEU A 103 -9.09 8.13 4.17
N LEU A 104 -8.69 7.47 3.08
CA LEU A 104 -8.55 8.12 1.77
C LEU A 104 -9.84 8.19 0.97
N ARG A 105 -10.90 7.48 1.37
CA ARG A 105 -12.21 7.59 0.72
C ARG A 105 -12.72 9.02 0.84
N LEU A 106 -13.24 9.55 -0.27
CA LEU A 106 -13.75 10.92 -0.43
C LEU A 106 -14.47 11.45 0.83
N GLY A 107 -15.51 10.77 1.29
CA GLY A 107 -16.30 11.24 2.43
C GLY A 107 -15.59 11.20 3.80
N TYR A 108 -14.53 10.41 3.99
CA TYR A 108 -13.84 10.23 5.27
C TYR A 108 -12.47 10.91 5.35
N ARG A 109 -11.94 11.35 4.20
CA ARG A 109 -10.68 12.11 4.07
C ARG A 109 -10.80 13.46 4.76
N LYS A 110 -9.67 14.08 5.11
CA LYS A 110 -9.67 15.49 5.49
C LYS A 110 -10.18 16.32 4.30
N PRO A 111 -11.13 17.24 4.50
CA PRO A 111 -11.61 18.14 3.47
C PRO A 111 -10.50 19.03 2.93
N LEU A 112 -10.70 19.54 1.72
CA LEU A 112 -9.85 20.57 1.15
C LEU A 112 -9.92 21.85 2.00
N PRO A 113 -8.82 22.62 2.11
CA PRO A 113 -8.86 23.93 2.74
C PRO A 113 -9.96 24.78 2.11
N ASN A 114 -10.65 25.58 2.93
CA ASN A 114 -11.73 26.47 2.50
C ASN A 114 -13.04 25.84 2.02
N SER A 115 -13.15 24.51 1.95
CA SER A 115 -14.44 23.89 1.66
C SER A 115 -15.45 24.06 2.79
N ASP A 116 -16.73 23.86 2.50
CA ASP A 116 -17.80 23.93 3.50
C ASP A 116 -17.58 22.93 4.65
N ALA A 117 -17.05 21.75 4.33
CA ALA A 117 -16.72 20.73 5.33
C ALA A 117 -15.51 21.12 6.21
N ALA A 118 -14.69 22.09 5.78
CA ALA A 118 -13.58 22.66 6.55
C ALA A 118 -13.98 23.92 7.36
N ARG A 119 -14.97 24.68 6.87
CA ARG A 119 -15.49 25.92 7.49
C ARG A 119 -16.71 25.67 8.39
N MET A 120 -16.79 24.50 9.01
CA MET A 120 -17.96 24.06 9.74
C MET A 120 -18.30 25.01 10.91
N ILE A 121 -19.51 25.57 10.90
CA ILE A 121 -20.12 26.28 12.04
C ILE A 121 -20.75 25.27 12.99
N THR A 122 -20.87 25.59 14.28
CA THR A 122 -21.47 24.69 15.28
C THR A 122 -22.93 24.37 14.95
N THR A 123 -23.42 23.18 15.32
CA THR A 123 -24.86 22.86 15.25
C THR A 123 -25.60 23.16 16.57
N TRP A 124 -25.08 24.10 17.37
CA TRP A 124 -25.60 24.41 18.69
C TRP A 124 -27.09 24.79 18.65
N GLU A 125 -27.50 25.59 17.68
CA GLU A 125 -28.90 25.77 17.34
C GLU A 125 -29.16 25.32 15.90
N HIS A 126 -30.34 24.72 15.67
CA HIS A 126 -30.78 24.27 14.35
C HIS A 126 -30.87 25.48 13.40
N ARG A 127 -29.83 25.72 12.61
CA ARG A 127 -29.94 26.46 11.35
C ARG A 127 -30.00 25.49 10.18
N LEU A 128 -30.85 25.87 9.22
CA LEU A 128 -31.40 25.15 8.07
C LEU A 128 -30.40 24.56 7.05
N TYR A 129 -29.10 24.59 7.31
CA TYR A 129 -28.08 24.31 6.27
C TYR A 129 -27.16 23.14 6.56
N TRP A 130 -27.07 22.65 7.80
CA TRP A 130 -26.41 21.37 8.05
C TRP A 130 -27.43 20.26 7.86
N ARG A 131 -27.67 19.82 6.61
CA ARG A 131 -28.41 18.58 6.37
C ARG A 131 -27.55 17.45 6.93
N PRO A 132 -27.95 16.76 8.01
CA PRO A 132 -27.46 15.40 8.19
C PRO A 132 -27.84 14.69 6.90
N GLN A 133 -26.91 14.00 6.25
CA GLN A 133 -27.25 13.07 5.19
C GLN A 133 -28.10 11.95 5.81
N HIS A 134 -29.39 12.24 6.04
CA HIS A 134 -30.41 11.21 6.09
C HIS A 134 -30.19 10.37 4.84
N ARG A 135 -30.24 9.05 4.99
CA ARG A 135 -30.17 8.15 3.82
C ARG A 135 -31.19 8.68 2.81
N LEU A 136 -30.71 9.23 1.71
CA LEU A 136 -31.58 9.69 0.63
C LEU A 136 -32.45 8.51 0.25
N MET A 137 -33.76 8.76 0.14
CA MET A 137 -34.70 7.70 -0.20
C MET A 137 -34.30 7.16 -1.58
N ARG A 138 -34.11 5.85 -1.67
CA ARG A 138 -33.73 5.21 -2.92
C ARG A 138 -34.81 5.52 -3.96
N GLY A 139 -34.42 6.19 -5.04
CA GLY A 139 -35.32 6.61 -6.11
C GLY A 139 -35.74 8.09 -6.08
N SER A 140 -35.41 8.85 -5.02
CA SER A 140 -35.58 10.31 -5.04
C SER A 140 -34.63 10.96 -6.04
N GLU A 141 -34.98 12.17 -6.48
CA GLU A 141 -34.15 12.96 -7.38
C GLU A 141 -32.77 13.25 -6.77
N GLU A 142 -32.72 13.59 -5.47
CA GLU A 142 -31.44 13.82 -4.79
C GLU A 142 -30.57 12.55 -4.72
N TYR A 143 -31.19 11.38 -4.55
CA TYR A 143 -30.46 10.11 -4.58
C TYR A 143 -29.87 9.84 -5.97
N ARG A 144 -30.62 10.15 -7.04
CA ARG A 144 -30.13 10.01 -8.42
C ARG A 144 -28.97 10.97 -8.68
N LEU A 145 -29.09 12.24 -8.29
CA LEU A 145 -28.03 13.23 -8.42
C LEU A 145 -26.77 12.85 -7.63
N GLU A 146 -26.90 12.37 -6.38
CA GLU A 146 -25.74 11.88 -5.61
C GLU A 146 -25.08 10.67 -6.30
N LYS A 147 -25.88 9.77 -6.89
CA LYS A 147 -25.37 8.62 -7.63
C LYS A 147 -24.61 9.06 -8.88
N SER A 148 -25.19 9.93 -9.71
CA SER A 148 -24.55 10.47 -10.93
C SER A 148 -23.25 11.20 -10.60
N ARG A 149 -23.22 12.02 -9.54
CA ARG A 149 -21.98 12.67 -9.08
C ARG A 149 -20.90 11.67 -8.67
N ARG A 150 -21.26 10.56 -8.01
CA ARG A 150 -20.27 9.52 -7.65
C ARG A 150 -19.74 8.79 -8.87
N GLU A 151 -20.59 8.51 -9.85
CA GLU A 151 -20.21 7.89 -11.13
C GLU A 151 -19.28 8.82 -11.92
N LEU A 152 -19.63 10.11 -12.03
CA LEU A 152 -18.80 11.13 -12.65
C LEU A 152 -17.43 11.27 -11.95
N TYR A 153 -17.42 11.29 -10.62
CA TYR A 153 -16.18 11.32 -9.86
C TYR A 153 -15.30 10.10 -10.15
N PHE A 154 -15.89 8.89 -10.12
CA PHE A 154 -15.18 7.66 -10.44
C PHE A 154 -14.62 7.69 -11.86
N PHE A 155 -15.41 8.18 -12.83
CA PHE A 155 -14.99 8.34 -14.21
C PHE A 155 -13.80 9.29 -14.34
N ALA A 156 -13.89 10.49 -13.73
CA ALA A 156 -12.84 11.50 -13.76
C ALA A 156 -11.51 11.01 -13.16
N VAL A 157 -11.57 10.27 -12.03
CA VAL A 157 -10.35 9.76 -11.39
C VAL A 157 -9.77 8.53 -12.09
N THR A 158 -10.56 7.77 -12.85
CA THR A 158 -10.05 6.60 -13.58
C THR A 158 -9.74 6.87 -15.04
N LYS A 159 -9.99 8.09 -15.53
CA LYS A 159 -9.95 8.44 -16.96
C LYS A 159 -10.80 7.50 -17.82
N GLY A 160 -11.85 6.90 -17.26
CA GLY A 160 -12.63 5.85 -17.93
C GLY A 160 -11.90 4.50 -18.15
N VAL A 161 -10.62 4.36 -17.77
CA VAL A 161 -9.78 3.18 -18.09
C VAL A 161 -10.22 1.89 -17.38
N MET A 162 -10.97 1.99 -16.27
CA MET A 162 -11.50 0.82 -15.56
C MET A 162 -12.90 0.40 -16.03
N CYS A 163 -13.50 1.14 -16.96
CA CYS A 163 -14.67 0.66 -17.66
C CYS A 163 -14.14 -0.17 -18.85
N ASP A 164 -14.08 -1.50 -18.68
CA ASP A 164 -13.95 -2.49 -19.77
C ASP A 164 -15.19 -2.44 -20.69
N VAL A 165 -15.58 -1.25 -21.13
CA VAL A 165 -16.65 -1.01 -22.07
C VAL A 165 -15.94 -0.57 -23.34
N GLU A 166 -15.89 -1.46 -24.32
CA GLU A 166 -15.58 -1.10 -25.70
C GLU A 166 -16.51 0.08 -26.09
N GLY A 167 -16.00 1.31 -26.09
CA GLY A 167 -16.81 2.50 -26.30
C GLY A 167 -16.05 3.82 -26.22
N ASP A 168 -16.57 4.85 -26.88
CA ASP A 168 -16.00 6.20 -26.92
C ASP A 168 -16.17 6.91 -25.56
N THR A 169 -15.09 7.48 -25.04
CA THR A 169 -15.09 8.22 -23.76
C THR A 169 -16.05 9.41 -23.78
N ALA A 170 -16.24 10.03 -24.95
CA ALA A 170 -17.20 11.12 -25.16
C ALA A 170 -18.64 10.65 -24.96
N GLU A 171 -19.02 9.49 -25.53
CA GLU A 171 -20.37 8.93 -25.36
C GLU A 171 -20.67 8.58 -23.90
N HIS A 172 -19.67 8.20 -23.11
CA HIS A 172 -19.88 7.91 -21.70
C HIS A 172 -20.15 9.19 -20.88
N LEU A 173 -19.52 10.32 -21.22
CA LEU A 173 -19.81 11.62 -20.62
C LEU A 173 -21.22 12.10 -20.99
N ASP A 174 -21.62 11.93 -22.24
CA ASP A 174 -22.99 12.25 -22.69
C ASP A 174 -24.03 11.39 -21.94
N ASN A 175 -23.76 10.09 -21.78
CA ASN A 175 -24.62 9.17 -21.02
C ASN A 175 -24.73 9.51 -19.52
N LEU A 176 -23.72 10.19 -18.95
CA LEU A 176 -23.73 10.64 -17.56
C LEU A 176 -24.56 11.92 -17.35
N ASN A 177 -25.11 12.53 -18.43
CA ASN A 177 -25.90 13.76 -18.40
C ASN A 177 -25.24 14.85 -17.53
N VAL A 178 -23.94 15.07 -17.72
CA VAL A 178 -23.14 15.95 -16.84
C VAL A 178 -23.66 17.39 -16.83
N SER A 179 -24.32 17.81 -17.91
CA SER A 179 -25.00 19.11 -18.07
C SER A 179 -26.13 19.36 -17.07
N ASP A 180 -26.75 18.30 -16.55
CA ASP A 180 -27.84 18.40 -15.56
C ASP A 180 -27.31 18.55 -14.11
N LEU A 181 -26.00 18.45 -13.91
CA LEU A 181 -25.38 18.60 -12.60
C LEU A 181 -25.03 20.07 -12.33
N VAL A 182 -25.71 20.65 -11.33
CA VAL A 182 -25.47 22.02 -10.88
C VAL A 182 -23.99 22.23 -10.52
N GLY A 183 -23.35 23.23 -11.14
CA GLY A 183 -21.93 23.58 -10.98
C GLY A 183 -20.99 23.00 -12.03
N PHE A 184 -21.48 22.16 -12.96
CA PHE A 184 -20.70 21.55 -14.05
C PHE A 184 -21.02 22.14 -15.42
N GLU A 185 -21.95 23.10 -15.49
CA GLU A 185 -22.51 23.66 -16.74
C GLU A 185 -21.47 24.37 -17.61
N ARG A 186 -20.40 24.89 -16.99
CA ARG A 186 -19.32 25.64 -17.65
C ARG A 186 -18.05 24.82 -17.89
N LEU A 187 -18.05 23.53 -17.56
CA LEU A 187 -16.85 22.70 -17.72
C LEU A 187 -16.64 22.20 -19.14
N PHE A 188 -17.70 22.20 -19.95
CA PHE A 188 -17.72 21.69 -21.32
C PHE A 188 -17.94 22.84 -22.33
N GLU A 189 -17.12 23.89 -22.26
CA GLU A 189 -17.16 25.00 -23.24
C GLU A 189 -16.70 24.60 -24.65
N LYS A 190 -15.98 23.46 -24.75
CA LYS A 190 -15.51 22.83 -25.99
C LYS A 190 -16.00 21.38 -25.99
N ASP A 191 -16.34 20.83 -27.15
CA ASP A 191 -16.73 19.42 -27.24
C ASP A 191 -15.56 18.53 -26.84
N PHE A 192 -15.83 17.51 -26.01
CA PHE A 192 -14.78 16.60 -25.51
C PHE A 192 -13.98 15.95 -26.65
N ARG A 193 -14.64 15.69 -27.78
CA ARG A 193 -14.05 15.11 -29.01
C ARG A 193 -13.00 16.02 -29.66
N ASP A 194 -13.10 17.33 -29.44
CA ASP A 194 -12.19 18.32 -30.02
C ASP A 194 -11.00 18.64 -29.09
N MET A 195 -11.02 18.11 -27.86
CA MET A 195 -9.96 18.32 -26.87
C MET A 195 -8.77 17.39 -27.14
N ASP A 196 -7.56 17.90 -27.01
CA ASP A 196 -6.37 17.04 -26.96
C ASP A 196 -6.28 16.30 -25.62
N ASN A 197 -5.33 15.36 -25.51
CA ASN A 197 -5.18 14.53 -24.32
C ASN A 197 -4.89 15.34 -23.05
N ASP A 198 -4.13 16.44 -23.13
CA ASP A 198 -3.78 17.24 -21.97
C ASP A 198 -4.98 18.09 -21.52
N GLU A 199 -5.71 18.67 -22.47
CA GLU A 199 -6.97 19.39 -22.22
C GLU A 199 -8.02 18.48 -21.53
N GLN A 200 -8.16 17.23 -22.00
CA GLN A 200 -9.04 16.23 -21.38
C GLN A 200 -8.61 15.90 -19.95
N LEU A 201 -7.30 15.80 -19.70
CA LEU A 201 -6.76 15.53 -18.37
C LEU A 201 -7.02 16.65 -17.39
N GLU A 202 -6.88 17.90 -17.83
CA GLU A 202 -7.21 19.08 -17.03
C GLU A 202 -8.70 19.17 -16.74
N LEU A 203 -9.56 18.81 -17.70
CA LEU A 203 -11.01 18.73 -17.47
C LEU A 203 -11.34 17.70 -16.39
N PHE A 204 -10.78 16.49 -16.45
CA PHE A 204 -11.00 15.48 -15.41
C PHE A 204 -10.49 15.91 -14.03
N ASP A 205 -9.33 16.56 -13.96
CA ASP A 205 -8.81 17.10 -12.70
C ASP A 205 -9.75 18.19 -12.14
N ARG A 206 -10.31 19.06 -13.00
CA ARG A 206 -11.30 20.08 -12.60
C ARG A 206 -12.60 19.47 -12.08
N ILE A 207 -13.15 18.47 -12.79
CA ILE A 207 -14.36 17.74 -12.37
C ILE A 207 -14.12 17.09 -11.00
N ALA A 208 -13.01 16.37 -10.85
CA ALA A 208 -12.66 15.72 -9.59
C ALA A 208 -12.54 16.74 -8.45
N LEU A 209 -11.85 17.88 -8.69
CA LEU A 209 -11.67 18.93 -7.69
C LEU A 209 -12.99 19.58 -7.25
N LEU A 210 -13.93 19.81 -8.17
CA LEU A 210 -15.25 20.36 -7.85
C LEU A 210 -16.05 19.40 -6.94
N ILE A 211 -16.06 18.11 -7.28
CA ILE A 211 -16.72 17.10 -6.46
C ILE A 211 -16.00 16.95 -5.11
N GLU A 212 -14.67 17.02 -5.09
CA GLU A 212 -13.89 16.97 -3.85
C GLU A 212 -14.17 18.18 -2.95
N ASN A 213 -14.29 19.39 -3.49
CA ASN A 213 -14.65 20.58 -2.72
C ASN A 213 -15.99 20.41 -2.01
N ASP A 214 -16.98 19.84 -2.71
CA ASP A 214 -18.28 19.60 -2.10
C ASP A 214 -18.24 18.41 -1.13
N ASP A 215 -17.82 17.24 -1.58
CA ASP A 215 -18.15 15.97 -0.91
C ASP A 215 -17.03 15.42 -0.04
N CYS A 216 -15.81 15.96 -0.16
CA CYS A 216 -14.69 15.51 0.64
C CYS A 216 -14.90 15.80 2.12
N GLY A 217 -14.74 14.77 2.95
CA GLY A 217 -14.76 14.89 4.40
C GLY A 217 -16.14 15.11 5.05
N LYS A 218 -17.24 15.13 4.28
CA LYS A 218 -18.61 15.27 4.82
C LYS A 218 -19.03 14.13 5.76
N LYS A 219 -18.44 12.94 5.62
CA LYS A 219 -18.74 11.74 6.43
C LYS A 219 -17.71 11.47 7.53
N ARG A 220 -16.77 12.40 7.80
CA ARG A 220 -15.78 12.24 8.89
C ARG A 220 -16.42 11.99 10.25
N TYR A 221 -17.61 12.52 10.48
CA TYR A 221 -18.35 12.31 11.73
C TYR A 221 -18.71 10.83 12.01
N LEU A 222 -18.71 9.98 10.97
CA LEU A 222 -18.96 8.54 11.07
C LEU A 222 -17.69 7.72 11.30
N ARG A 223 -16.50 8.34 11.23
CA ARG A 223 -15.22 7.65 11.30
C ARG A 223 -14.91 7.15 12.71
N LYS A 224 -14.46 5.89 12.77
CA LYS A 224 -14.14 5.17 14.01
C LYS A 224 -12.77 4.50 13.89
N CYS A 225 -11.98 4.57 14.95
CA CYS A 225 -10.72 3.82 15.02
C CYS A 225 -10.98 2.31 15.13
N ASN A 226 -9.98 1.51 14.81
CA ASN A 226 -10.04 0.06 14.80
C ASN A 226 -10.44 -0.50 16.18
N GLU A 227 -9.96 0.11 17.27
CA GLU A 227 -10.34 -0.30 18.62
C GLU A 227 -11.82 -0.03 18.95
N CYS A 228 -12.36 1.14 18.57
CA CYS A 228 -13.80 1.41 18.73
C CYS A 228 -14.66 0.49 17.86
N ARG A 229 -14.19 0.17 16.65
CA ARG A 229 -14.87 -0.78 15.77
C ARG A 229 -14.87 -2.19 16.37
N PHE A 230 -13.75 -2.62 16.94
CA PHE A 230 -13.60 -3.91 17.62
C PHE A 230 -14.55 -4.05 18.81
N ARG A 231 -14.51 -3.11 19.76
CA ARG A 231 -15.33 -3.14 20.98
C ARG A 231 -16.83 -3.17 20.69
N LYS A 232 -17.26 -2.58 19.59
CA LYS A 232 -18.67 -2.56 19.15
C LYS A 232 -19.06 -3.77 18.27
N GLY A 233 -18.16 -4.72 18.04
CA GLY A 233 -18.41 -5.88 17.19
C GLY A 233 -18.50 -5.55 15.69
N PHE A 234 -18.07 -4.38 15.24
CA PHE A 234 -18.08 -4.05 13.80
C PHE A 234 -16.98 -4.77 13.01
N LEU A 235 -16.03 -5.40 13.70
CA LEU A 235 -14.99 -6.23 13.10
C LEU A 235 -15.30 -7.73 13.24
N SER A 236 -16.38 -8.12 13.94
CA SER A 236 -16.76 -9.52 14.04
C SER A 236 -17.42 -10.00 12.75
N TYR A 237 -16.87 -11.09 12.23
CA TYR A 237 -17.23 -11.87 11.05
C TYR A 237 -18.69 -11.73 10.59
N THR A 238 -18.94 -11.08 9.45
CA THR A 238 -20.10 -11.37 8.58
C THR A 238 -19.96 -10.68 7.21
N ARG A 239 -20.15 -11.51 6.15
CA ARG A 239 -20.50 -11.21 4.74
C ARG A 239 -19.46 -11.28 3.62
N PHE A 240 -18.15 -11.27 3.87
CA PHE A 240 -17.18 -11.48 2.78
C PHE A 240 -16.08 -12.44 3.24
N ALA A 241 -16.01 -13.58 2.57
CA ALA A 241 -15.11 -14.70 2.84
C ALA A 241 -13.63 -14.29 2.85
N GLY A 242 -12.81 -15.03 3.60
CA GLY A 242 -11.36 -15.14 3.39
C GLY A 242 -10.46 -14.37 4.36
N ASP A 243 -10.53 -13.03 4.38
CA ASP A 243 -9.30 -12.26 4.64
C ASP A 243 -9.32 -11.33 5.87
N ARG A 244 -10.26 -11.51 6.82
CA ARG A 244 -10.46 -10.56 7.96
C ARG A 244 -10.12 -11.10 9.35
N GLY A 245 -9.47 -12.27 9.43
CA GLY A 245 -9.05 -12.87 10.69
C GLY A 245 -10.20 -13.45 11.52
N SER A 246 -9.99 -13.62 12.82
CA SER A 246 -10.97 -14.18 13.78
C SER A 246 -11.60 -13.09 14.66
N ARG A 247 -12.58 -13.47 15.49
CA ARG A 247 -13.16 -12.56 16.49
C ARG A 247 -12.12 -12.07 17.51
N ASN A 248 -11.18 -12.92 17.89
CA ASN A 248 -10.13 -12.61 18.86
C ASN A 248 -8.86 -12.05 18.22
N PHE A 249 -8.68 -12.29 16.91
CA PHE A 249 -7.59 -11.80 16.09
C PHE A 249 -8.12 -11.09 14.83
N PRO A 250 -8.76 -9.92 14.97
CA PRO A 250 -9.31 -9.19 13.83
C PRO A 250 -8.20 -8.63 12.95
N VAL A 251 -8.31 -8.85 11.64
CA VAL A 251 -7.39 -8.31 10.63
C VAL A 251 -8.09 -7.21 9.83
N VAL A 252 -7.44 -6.05 9.74
CA VAL A 252 -7.94 -4.90 8.98
C VAL A 252 -6.89 -4.39 7.99
N PRO A 253 -7.29 -3.95 6.78
CA PRO A 253 -6.39 -3.26 5.86
C PRO A 253 -5.78 -2.01 6.49
N SER A 254 -4.55 -1.70 6.08
CA SER A 254 -3.74 -0.57 6.54
C SER A 254 -3.19 0.22 5.33
N ARG A 255 -2.03 0.85 5.48
CA ARG A 255 -1.34 1.62 4.42
C ARG A 255 -0.91 0.73 3.26
N ARG A 256 -0.75 1.34 2.09
CA ARG A 256 -0.01 0.75 0.98
C ARG A 256 1.43 1.26 1.01
N VAL A 257 2.39 0.35 0.90
CA VAL A 257 3.83 0.68 0.94
C VAL A 257 4.50 -0.04 -0.21
N SER A 258 5.37 0.67 -0.92
CA SER A 258 6.26 0.08 -1.92
C SER A 258 7.42 -0.61 -1.24
N PHE A 259 7.71 -1.85 -1.62
CA PHE A 259 8.91 -2.56 -1.19
C PHE A 259 9.72 -2.99 -2.41
N ALA A 260 11.04 -3.02 -2.27
CA ALA A 260 11.93 -3.45 -3.35
C ALA A 260 11.82 -4.97 -3.60
N THR A 261 11.56 -5.75 -2.54
CA THR A 261 11.45 -7.22 -2.62
C THR A 261 10.38 -7.76 -1.66
N GLU A 262 9.91 -8.99 -1.88
CA GLU A 262 9.04 -9.68 -0.91
C GLU A 262 9.74 -9.87 0.45
N LEU A 263 11.06 -10.08 0.47
CA LEU A 263 11.82 -10.23 1.71
C LEU A 263 11.80 -8.92 2.52
N ASP A 264 12.02 -7.78 1.85
CA ASP A 264 11.95 -6.44 2.45
C ASP A 264 10.51 -6.08 2.90
N ARG A 265 9.47 -6.58 2.23
CA ARG A 265 8.08 -6.43 2.72
C ARG A 265 7.89 -7.04 4.11
N HIS A 266 8.43 -8.23 4.33
CA HIS A 266 8.31 -8.96 5.60
C HIS A 266 9.30 -8.45 6.65
N PHE A 267 10.52 -8.07 6.22
CA PHE A 267 11.62 -7.60 7.04
C PHE A 267 12.14 -6.22 6.58
N PRO A 268 11.30 -5.17 6.64
CA PRO A 268 11.62 -3.84 6.10
C PRO A 268 12.88 -3.24 6.71
N GLY A 269 13.80 -2.84 5.85
CA GLY A 269 15.06 -2.21 6.25
C GLY A 269 15.99 -3.11 7.05
N PHE A 270 15.65 -4.39 7.23
CA PHE A 270 16.53 -5.34 7.90
C PHE A 270 17.76 -5.64 7.05
N LEU A 271 17.56 -5.85 5.74
CA LEU A 271 18.65 -6.19 4.81
C LEU A 271 19.75 -5.12 4.77
N SER A 272 19.41 -3.84 4.96
CA SER A 272 20.38 -2.74 5.03
C SER A 272 21.20 -2.70 6.32
N THR A 273 20.81 -3.45 7.35
CA THR A 273 21.55 -3.52 8.63
C THR A 273 22.63 -4.61 8.64
N LEU A 274 22.58 -5.53 7.67
CA LEU A 274 23.51 -6.65 7.57
C LEU A 274 24.83 -6.22 6.92
N LYS A 275 25.92 -6.93 7.24
CA LYS A 275 27.27 -6.57 6.73
C LYS A 275 27.39 -6.78 5.22
N SER A 276 26.63 -7.74 4.70
CA SER A 276 26.63 -8.12 3.28
C SER A 276 25.89 -7.07 2.44
N LYS A 277 26.62 -6.16 1.79
CA LYS A 277 26.04 -5.10 0.95
C LYS A 277 25.37 -5.67 -0.31
N GLU A 278 24.19 -5.15 -0.66
CA GLU A 278 23.50 -5.52 -1.90
C GLU A 278 24.36 -5.18 -3.12
N PRO A 279 24.52 -6.10 -4.09
CA PRO A 279 25.18 -5.77 -5.34
C PRO A 279 24.39 -4.67 -6.06
N PRO A 280 25.07 -3.66 -6.64
CA PRO A 280 24.39 -2.56 -7.32
C PRO A 280 23.52 -3.10 -8.45
N VAL A 281 22.25 -2.68 -8.48
CA VAL A 281 21.32 -3.02 -9.55
C VAL A 281 21.51 -2.01 -10.67
N GLU A 282 22.00 -2.43 -11.84
CA GLU A 282 22.21 -1.56 -13.02
C GLU A 282 20.90 -1.05 -13.63
N ASN A 283 19.75 -1.60 -13.25
CA ASN A 283 18.43 -1.15 -13.70
C ASN A 283 17.60 -0.59 -12.51
N PRO A 284 17.63 0.73 -12.28
CA PRO A 284 16.85 1.39 -11.23
C PRO A 284 15.33 1.43 -11.52
N SER A 285 14.89 0.88 -12.65
CA SER A 285 13.54 0.99 -13.21
C SER A 285 12.52 -0.03 -12.69
N VAL A 286 12.85 -0.84 -11.67
CA VAL A 286 11.83 -1.64 -10.98
C VAL A 286 11.10 -0.74 -9.99
N SER A 287 10.03 -0.08 -10.46
CA SER A 287 9.06 0.56 -9.56
C SER A 287 8.63 -0.47 -8.50
N GLY A 288 8.95 -0.24 -7.23
CA GLY A 288 8.64 -1.18 -6.17
C GLY A 288 7.15 -1.53 -6.15
N TYR A 289 6.81 -2.81 -5.99
CA TYR A 289 5.42 -3.24 -5.95
C TYR A 289 4.71 -2.59 -4.75
N LEU A 290 3.54 -1.98 -4.99
CA LEU A 290 2.71 -1.36 -3.96
C LEU A 290 1.89 -2.42 -3.21
N TYR A 291 2.37 -2.82 -2.04
CA TYR A 291 1.71 -3.82 -1.20
C TYR A 291 0.76 -3.18 -0.20
N SER A 292 -0.45 -3.73 -0.09
CA SER A 292 -1.34 -3.45 1.05
C SER A 292 -0.81 -4.12 2.32
N MET A 293 -0.60 -3.31 3.36
CA MET A 293 -0.27 -3.78 4.70
C MET A 293 -1.56 -4.01 5.50
N TYR A 294 -1.46 -4.79 6.57
CA TYR A 294 -2.59 -5.17 7.41
C TYR A 294 -2.24 -4.96 8.88
N MET A 295 -3.21 -4.54 9.68
CA MET A 295 -3.10 -4.45 11.14
C MET A 295 -3.90 -5.58 11.78
N ALA A 296 -3.38 -6.12 12.88
CA ALA A 296 -4.09 -7.01 13.78
C ALA A 296 -4.04 -6.46 15.21
N ARG A 297 -5.04 -6.84 16.02
CA ARG A 297 -5.06 -6.55 17.45
C ARG A 297 -4.41 -7.70 18.21
N CYS A 298 -3.44 -7.40 19.06
CA CYS A 298 -2.85 -8.40 19.94
C CYS A 298 -3.83 -8.80 21.05
N SER A 299 -4.02 -10.11 21.25
CA SER A 299 -4.87 -10.64 22.33
C SER A 299 -4.31 -10.35 23.72
N LYS A 300 -2.98 -10.34 23.87
CA LYS A 300 -2.30 -10.08 25.16
C LYS A 300 -2.19 -8.59 25.55
N CYS A 301 -1.56 -7.75 24.71
CA CYS A 301 -1.36 -6.33 25.04
C CYS A 301 -2.44 -5.38 24.48
N GLU A 302 -3.43 -5.90 23.75
CA GLU A 302 -4.53 -5.12 23.16
C GLU A 302 -4.13 -4.05 22.14
N ARG A 303 -2.85 -3.99 21.76
CA ARG A 303 -2.35 -3.02 20.79
C ARG A 303 -2.60 -3.49 19.37
N TRP A 304 -2.93 -2.53 18.50
CA TRP A 304 -2.98 -2.72 17.06
C TRP A 304 -1.59 -2.57 16.48
N GLN A 305 -1.10 -3.60 15.79
CA GLN A 305 0.21 -3.59 15.14
C GLN A 305 0.09 -4.17 13.73
N GLU A 306 1.06 -3.90 12.87
CA GLU A 306 1.09 -4.53 11.54
C GLU A 306 1.24 -6.04 11.71
N ILE A 307 0.60 -6.86 10.86
CA ILE A 307 0.62 -8.33 10.98
C ILE A 307 2.04 -8.91 11.05
N ARG A 308 3.01 -8.28 10.39
CA ARG A 308 4.43 -8.70 10.45
C ARG A 308 5.04 -8.61 11.85
N SER A 309 4.41 -7.92 12.79
CA SER A 309 4.79 -7.91 14.21
C SER A 309 4.23 -9.11 14.99
N PHE A 310 3.49 -10.02 14.36
CA PHE A 310 2.84 -11.16 15.02
C PHE A 310 3.45 -12.50 14.63
N ARG A 311 3.51 -13.42 15.60
CA ARG A 311 3.91 -14.81 15.37
C ARG A 311 2.75 -15.70 15.82
N THR A 312 2.28 -16.58 14.94
CA THR A 312 1.28 -17.60 15.24
C THR A 312 1.97 -18.90 15.56
N GLU A 313 1.46 -19.63 16.54
CA GLU A 313 1.92 -20.98 16.86
C GLU A 313 1.40 -21.96 15.80
N GLY A 314 2.24 -22.93 15.42
CA GLY A 314 2.00 -23.77 14.24
C GLY A 314 2.57 -23.14 12.98
N LEU A 315 3.19 -23.97 12.14
CA LEU A 315 3.90 -23.63 10.89
C LEU A 315 2.97 -23.04 9.81
N CYS A 316 2.30 -21.91 10.08
CA CYS A 316 1.64 -21.14 9.04
C CYS A 316 2.69 -20.30 8.30
N THR A 317 3.34 -20.95 7.33
CA THR A 317 4.02 -20.27 6.25
C THR A 317 3.00 -19.46 5.46
N GLY A 318 3.01 -18.13 5.63
CA GLY A 318 2.38 -17.24 4.69
C GLY A 318 1.12 -16.57 5.22
N TRP A 319 1.28 -15.32 5.61
CA TRP A 319 0.20 -14.36 5.44
C TRP A 319 0.19 -13.94 3.97
N ARG A 320 -0.32 -14.86 3.12
CA ARG A 320 -0.44 -14.66 1.67
C ARG A 320 -1.38 -13.49 1.40
N HIS A 321 -0.94 -12.63 0.49
CA HIS A 321 -1.83 -11.96 -0.45
C HIS A 321 -1.54 -12.55 -1.82
N SER A 322 -1.90 -13.81 -2.04
CA SER A 322 -2.05 -14.37 -3.38
C SER A 322 -3.53 -14.25 -3.72
N ILE A 323 -3.86 -13.32 -4.61
CA ILE A 323 -5.21 -13.12 -5.15
C ILE A 323 -5.70 -14.34 -5.96
N CYS A 324 -4.95 -15.44 -6.03
CA CYS A 324 -5.43 -16.68 -6.64
C CYS A 324 -5.01 -17.90 -5.83
N ARG A 325 -6.02 -18.71 -5.49
CA ARG A 325 -6.01 -20.15 -5.19
C ARG A 325 -4.88 -20.66 -4.30
N GLU A 326 -5.21 -20.92 -3.04
CA GLU A 326 -4.95 -22.21 -2.40
C GLU A 326 -5.76 -22.27 -1.10
N THR A 327 -6.83 -23.05 -1.17
CA THR A 327 -7.59 -23.57 -0.04
C THR A 327 -6.70 -24.51 0.76
N GLU A 328 -5.93 -23.98 1.69
CA GLU A 328 -5.39 -24.78 2.79
C GLU A 328 -6.11 -24.37 4.09
N LEU A 329 -6.55 -25.41 4.79
CA LEU A 329 -7.46 -25.37 5.93
C LEU A 329 -7.01 -24.36 6.98
N LEU A 330 -7.90 -23.42 7.29
CA LEU A 330 -7.81 -22.45 8.38
C LEU A 330 -7.52 -23.20 9.70
N GLY A 331 -6.24 -23.27 10.08
CA GLY A 331 -5.80 -23.82 11.36
C GLY A 331 -6.46 -23.08 12.52
N GLN A 332 -6.97 -23.85 13.48
CA GLN A 332 -7.80 -23.42 14.61
C GLN A 332 -7.12 -22.50 15.65
N ASP A 333 -5.93 -21.93 15.38
CA ASP A 333 -5.05 -21.41 16.43
C ASP A 333 -4.66 -19.91 16.32
N TYR A 334 -5.34 -19.14 15.45
CA TYR A 334 -5.10 -17.68 15.35
C TYR A 334 -5.39 -16.92 16.65
N ASP A 335 -6.25 -17.47 17.51
CA ASP A 335 -6.65 -16.85 18.77
C ASP A 335 -5.48 -16.75 19.78
N ASN A 336 -4.42 -17.54 19.58
CA ASN A 336 -3.19 -17.50 20.37
C ASN A 336 -2.11 -16.57 19.80
N GLY A 337 -2.35 -15.95 18.63
CA GLY A 337 -1.41 -15.02 18.01
C GLY A 337 -1.11 -13.81 18.90
N CYS A 338 0.18 -13.56 19.17
CA CYS A 338 0.63 -12.39 19.93
C CYS A 338 1.76 -11.65 19.21
N CYS A 339 1.93 -10.37 19.54
CA CYS A 339 3.00 -9.56 18.95
C CYS A 339 4.39 -10.00 19.46
N ASN A 340 5.46 -9.64 18.77
CA ASN A 340 6.81 -10.10 19.11
C ASN A 340 7.18 -9.75 20.55
N ARG A 341 6.79 -8.57 21.04
CA ARG A 341 7.02 -8.18 22.44
C ARG A 341 6.33 -9.11 23.42
N CYS A 342 5.04 -9.37 23.23
CA CYS A 342 4.29 -10.29 24.08
C CYS A 342 4.78 -11.74 23.96
N LEU A 343 5.31 -12.13 22.80
CA LEU A 343 5.94 -13.44 22.64
C LEU A 343 7.22 -13.53 23.49
N VAL A 344 8.08 -12.51 23.43
CA VAL A 344 9.30 -12.44 24.26
C VAL A 344 8.98 -12.43 25.74
N ASP A 345 7.99 -11.64 26.16
CA ASP A 345 7.59 -11.55 27.56
C ASP A 345 7.05 -12.90 28.10
N THR A 346 6.51 -13.76 27.23
CA THR A 346 5.94 -15.05 27.64
C THR A 346 6.80 -16.28 27.38
N ARG A 347 7.67 -16.25 26.37
CA ARG A 347 8.48 -17.40 25.91
C ARG A 347 9.96 -17.10 25.75
N GLY A 348 10.38 -15.88 26.04
CA GLY A 348 11.76 -15.43 25.93
C GLY A 348 12.19 -15.09 24.50
N ARG A 349 13.38 -14.49 24.39
CA ARG A 349 13.98 -14.07 23.12
C ARG A 349 14.30 -15.25 22.19
N GLY A 350 14.77 -16.37 22.75
CA GLY A 350 15.14 -17.56 21.98
C GLY A 350 14.00 -18.10 21.11
N LYS A 351 12.76 -18.13 21.62
CA LYS A 351 11.62 -18.61 20.82
C LYS A 351 11.24 -17.64 19.69
N LEU A 352 11.40 -16.34 19.92
CA LEU A 352 11.23 -15.33 18.88
C LEU A 352 12.32 -15.46 17.81
N ALA A 353 13.58 -15.66 18.21
CA ALA A 353 14.71 -15.88 17.30
C ALA A 353 14.46 -17.09 16.39
N GLU A 354 14.06 -18.23 16.97
CA GLU A 354 13.72 -19.46 16.22
C GLU A 354 12.61 -19.21 15.18
N SER A 355 11.53 -18.52 15.60
CA SER A 355 10.38 -18.24 14.73
C SER A 355 10.74 -17.30 13.59
N LEU A 356 11.50 -16.25 13.89
CA LEU A 356 11.99 -15.28 12.90
C LEU A 356 12.97 -15.91 11.92
N LYS A 357 13.94 -16.68 12.42
CA LYS A 357 14.93 -17.39 11.61
C LYS A 357 14.25 -18.37 10.66
N THR A 358 13.33 -19.19 11.16
CA THR A 358 12.56 -20.15 10.34
C THR A 358 11.82 -19.43 9.21
N TRP A 359 11.14 -18.32 9.53
CA TRP A 359 10.41 -17.56 8.52
C TRP A 359 11.34 -16.89 7.50
N PHE A 360 12.40 -16.25 7.97
CA PHE A 360 13.37 -15.56 7.13
C PHE A 360 14.04 -16.54 6.16
N VAL A 361 14.54 -17.68 6.67
CA VAL A 361 15.16 -18.74 5.86
C VAL A 361 14.18 -19.33 4.85
N THR A 362 12.90 -19.50 5.23
CA THR A 362 11.87 -19.99 4.28
C THR A 362 11.69 -19.02 3.11
N LEU A 363 11.56 -17.72 3.37
CA LEU A 363 11.42 -16.70 2.33
C LEU A 363 12.70 -16.59 1.48
N LEU A 364 13.86 -16.69 2.11
CA LEU A 364 15.16 -16.66 1.46
C LEU A 364 15.32 -17.86 0.52
N ASN A 365 15.02 -19.07 0.98
CA ASN A 365 15.07 -20.28 0.17
C ASN A 365 14.13 -20.18 -1.04
N LYS A 366 12.90 -19.68 -0.85
CA LYS A 366 11.98 -19.43 -1.97
C LYS A 366 12.60 -18.49 -3.01
N ARG A 367 13.27 -17.42 -2.58
CA ARG A 367 13.91 -16.47 -3.49
C ARG A 367 15.14 -17.05 -4.18
N VAL A 368 15.97 -17.79 -3.45
CA VAL A 368 17.14 -18.52 -3.98
C VAL A 368 16.68 -19.49 -5.06
N THR A 369 15.65 -20.29 -4.80
CA THR A 369 15.04 -21.19 -5.79
C THR A 369 14.62 -20.46 -7.07
N VAL A 370 13.94 -19.31 -6.95
CA VAL A 370 13.54 -18.52 -8.12
C VAL A 370 14.75 -18.05 -8.94
N LEU A 371 15.82 -17.60 -8.29
CA LEU A 371 17.05 -17.19 -8.97
C LEU A 371 17.74 -18.38 -9.65
N SER A 372 17.82 -19.54 -8.97
CA SER A 372 18.33 -20.79 -9.56
C SER A 372 17.56 -21.15 -10.83
N SER A 373 16.22 -21.15 -10.76
CA SER A 373 15.37 -21.42 -11.93
C SER A 373 15.56 -20.41 -13.05
N GLN A 374 15.73 -19.12 -12.73
CA GLN A 374 16.01 -18.08 -13.73
C GLN A 374 17.35 -18.32 -14.44
N LEU A 375 18.39 -18.67 -13.68
CA LEU A 375 19.71 -18.97 -14.22
C LEU A 375 19.68 -20.20 -15.13
N TYR A 376 19.01 -21.27 -14.70
CA TYR A 376 18.81 -22.47 -15.54
C TYR A 376 17.98 -22.19 -16.78
N HIS A 377 16.91 -21.41 -16.66
CA HIS A 377 16.11 -21.01 -17.81
C HIS A 377 16.93 -20.20 -18.81
N GLN A 378 17.70 -19.20 -18.34
CA GLN A 378 18.61 -18.44 -19.21
C GLN A 378 19.59 -19.38 -19.91
N PHE A 379 20.29 -20.21 -19.14
CA PHE A 379 21.24 -21.17 -19.68
C PHE A 379 20.62 -22.06 -20.76
N ASN A 380 19.48 -22.70 -20.48
CA ASN A 380 18.76 -23.54 -21.44
C ASN A 380 18.29 -22.74 -22.67
N SER A 381 17.77 -21.53 -22.49
CA SER A 381 17.32 -20.69 -23.61
C SER A 381 18.47 -20.31 -24.55
N HIS A 382 19.67 -20.09 -24.00
CA HIS A 382 20.87 -19.78 -24.79
C HIS A 382 21.50 -21.03 -25.42
N LEU A 383 21.46 -22.18 -24.74
CA LEU A 383 21.92 -23.46 -25.27
C LEU A 383 21.19 -23.87 -26.55
N PHE A 384 19.86 -23.72 -26.60
CA PHE A 384 19.04 -24.27 -27.68
C PHE A 384 18.61 -23.25 -28.74
N ALA A 385 18.27 -22.00 -28.37
CA ALA A 385 17.58 -21.10 -29.29
C ALA A 385 18.50 -20.36 -30.27
N ARG A 386 19.83 -20.37 -30.08
CA ARG A 386 20.75 -19.45 -30.78
C ARG A 386 21.89 -20.13 -31.55
N VAL A 387 21.94 -21.47 -31.54
CA VAL A 387 22.89 -22.30 -32.31
C VAL A 387 22.77 -22.06 -33.82
N CYS A 388 21.57 -21.74 -34.30
CA CYS A 388 21.28 -21.53 -35.72
C CYS A 388 21.97 -20.30 -36.35
N ARG A 389 22.73 -19.52 -35.56
CA ARG A 389 23.43 -18.30 -36.00
C ARG A 389 24.96 -18.46 -36.01
N LEU A 390 25.48 -19.59 -35.53
CA LEU A 390 26.90 -19.95 -35.68
C LEU A 390 27.15 -20.55 -37.07
N PRO A 391 28.36 -20.41 -37.64
CA PRO A 391 28.73 -21.16 -38.83
C PRO A 391 28.68 -22.67 -38.58
N GLN A 392 28.55 -23.46 -39.65
CA GLN A 392 28.12 -24.86 -39.58
C GLN A 392 29.06 -25.76 -38.76
N ILE A 393 30.37 -25.48 -38.77
CA ILE A 393 31.38 -26.26 -38.05
C ILE A 393 31.28 -25.98 -36.55
N GLU A 394 31.29 -24.71 -36.16
CA GLU A 394 31.19 -24.25 -34.77
C GLU A 394 29.81 -24.58 -34.17
N ALA A 395 28.75 -24.53 -34.98
CA ALA A 395 27.41 -24.98 -34.59
C ALA A 395 27.39 -26.50 -34.28
N GLY A 396 28.18 -27.29 -35.02
CA GLY A 396 28.37 -28.72 -34.77
C GLY A 396 29.14 -28.97 -33.48
N GLU A 397 30.26 -28.26 -33.26
CA GLU A 397 31.03 -28.32 -32.02
C GLU A 397 30.17 -27.93 -30.81
N TRP A 398 29.40 -26.85 -30.93
CA TRP A 398 28.49 -26.42 -29.87
C TRP A 398 27.43 -27.47 -29.57
N ARG A 399 26.82 -28.08 -30.60
CA ARG A 399 25.80 -29.12 -30.40
C ARG A 399 26.34 -30.29 -29.58
N VAL A 400 27.56 -30.75 -29.86
CA VAL A 400 28.22 -31.80 -29.06
C VAL A 400 28.41 -31.37 -27.61
N LEU A 401 28.83 -30.13 -27.37
CA LEU A 401 28.96 -29.58 -26.01
C LEU A 401 27.61 -29.50 -25.29
N VAL A 402 26.53 -29.13 -25.99
CA VAL A 402 25.17 -29.11 -25.43
C VAL A 402 24.68 -30.53 -25.10
N GLU A 403 24.89 -31.50 -25.99
CA GLU A 403 24.52 -32.91 -25.75
C GLU A 403 25.25 -33.53 -24.54
N GLN A 404 26.49 -33.09 -24.28
CA GLN A 404 27.26 -33.48 -23.10
C GLN A 404 26.84 -32.73 -21.82
N THR A 405 26.00 -31.70 -21.93
CA THR A 405 25.50 -30.95 -20.80
C THR A 405 24.17 -31.56 -20.39
N LEU A 406 24.14 -32.24 -19.23
CA LEU A 406 22.88 -32.72 -18.65
C LEU A 406 21.90 -31.54 -18.59
N SER A 407 20.73 -31.68 -19.22
CA SER A 407 19.70 -30.64 -19.15
C SER A 407 19.36 -30.41 -17.69
N PHE A 408 19.59 -29.19 -17.19
CA PHE A 408 19.18 -28.81 -15.84
C PHE A 408 17.66 -28.93 -15.77
N ASN A 409 17.20 -30.03 -15.18
CA ASN A 409 15.79 -30.38 -15.17
C ASN A 409 15.16 -29.68 -13.95
N PRO A 410 14.33 -28.64 -14.14
CA PRO A 410 13.87 -27.80 -13.02
C PRO A 410 12.93 -28.54 -12.05
N GLY A 411 12.57 -29.79 -12.32
CA GLY A 411 11.60 -30.56 -11.56
C GLY A 411 12.10 -31.19 -10.26
N ASN A 412 13.39 -31.50 -10.10
CA ASN A 412 13.81 -32.45 -9.05
C ASN A 412 14.87 -32.00 -8.04
N ASN A 413 15.51 -30.83 -8.17
CA ASN A 413 16.31 -30.22 -7.10
C ASN A 413 16.51 -28.73 -7.38
N LEU A 414 15.88 -27.87 -6.57
CA LEU A 414 15.77 -26.42 -6.80
C LEU A 414 16.96 -25.60 -6.26
N SER A 415 17.95 -26.26 -5.64
CA SER A 415 19.18 -25.64 -5.16
C SER A 415 20.25 -25.69 -6.25
N LEU A 416 20.66 -24.53 -6.74
CA LEU A 416 21.86 -24.37 -7.57
C LEU A 416 23.09 -24.83 -6.77
N LEU A 417 23.85 -25.78 -7.30
CA LEU A 417 25.10 -26.24 -6.71
C LEU A 417 26.28 -25.43 -7.27
N ARG A 418 27.43 -25.54 -6.59
CA ARG A 418 28.66 -24.86 -7.04
C ARG A 418 29.15 -25.43 -8.36
N GLU A 419 29.03 -26.74 -8.52
CA GLU A 419 29.36 -27.49 -9.72
C GLU A 419 28.51 -27.03 -10.92
N ASP A 420 27.24 -26.68 -10.68
CA ASP A 420 26.33 -26.17 -11.70
C ASP A 420 26.79 -24.79 -12.22
N LEU A 421 27.22 -23.91 -11.31
CA LEU A 421 27.82 -22.61 -11.66
C LEU A 421 29.12 -22.79 -12.46
N ASP A 422 30.01 -23.69 -12.02
CA ASP A 422 31.27 -23.95 -12.71
C ASP A 422 31.04 -24.48 -14.14
N LEU A 423 30.01 -25.31 -14.32
CA LEU A 423 29.59 -25.79 -15.64
C LEU A 423 29.06 -24.64 -16.51
N ILE A 424 28.20 -23.78 -15.97
CA ILE A 424 27.69 -22.59 -16.68
C ILE A 424 28.85 -21.68 -17.12
N HIS A 425 29.79 -21.38 -16.23
CA HIS A 425 30.98 -20.57 -16.54
C HIS A 425 31.87 -21.22 -17.60
N THR A 426 32.03 -22.54 -17.54
CA THR A 426 32.81 -23.28 -18.54
C THR A 426 32.15 -23.23 -19.91
N ARG A 427 30.83 -23.41 -19.98
CA ARG A 427 30.08 -23.33 -21.25
C ARG A 427 30.04 -21.93 -21.83
N ARG A 428 29.97 -20.89 -20.99
CA ARG A 428 30.12 -19.48 -21.45
C ARG A 428 31.48 -19.23 -22.10
N ARG A 429 32.57 -19.71 -21.48
CA ARG A 429 33.91 -19.58 -22.07
C ARG A 429 34.02 -20.31 -23.40
N GLN A 430 33.56 -21.56 -23.46
CA GLN A 430 33.56 -22.34 -24.69
C GLN A 430 32.71 -21.73 -25.82
N TRP A 431 31.57 -21.12 -25.49
CA TRP A 431 30.78 -20.37 -26.47
C TRP A 431 31.57 -19.17 -27.01
N LYS A 432 32.24 -18.41 -26.13
CA LYS A 432 33.05 -17.26 -26.53
C LYS A 432 34.20 -17.68 -27.44
N ASP A 433 34.90 -18.75 -27.10
CA ASP A 433 35.99 -19.31 -27.91
C ASP A 433 35.49 -19.71 -29.31
N LEU A 434 34.30 -20.31 -29.41
CA LEU A 434 33.70 -20.66 -30.71
C LEU A 434 33.34 -19.43 -31.54
N VAL A 435 32.76 -18.41 -30.91
CA VAL A 435 32.46 -17.13 -31.58
C VAL A 435 33.73 -16.43 -32.06
N ASP A 436 34.80 -16.47 -31.27
CA ASP A 436 36.07 -15.83 -31.63
C ASP A 436 36.81 -16.61 -32.73
N LYS A 437 36.79 -17.96 -32.71
CA LYS A 437 37.25 -18.79 -33.85
C LYS A 437 36.49 -18.49 -35.14
N ALA A 438 35.17 -18.36 -35.08
CA ALA A 438 34.35 -18.02 -36.24
C ALA A 438 34.71 -16.65 -36.84
N LYS A 439 35.16 -15.69 -36.02
CA LYS A 439 35.64 -14.37 -36.47
C LYS A 439 37.01 -14.43 -37.14
N GLU A 440 37.90 -15.30 -36.66
CA GLU A 440 39.22 -15.49 -37.29
C GLU A 440 39.09 -16.06 -38.71
N ILE A 441 38.06 -16.87 -38.96
CA ILE A 441 37.79 -17.50 -40.26
C ILE A 441 37.11 -16.53 -41.24
N ASP A 442 36.17 -15.70 -40.76
CA ASP A 442 35.41 -14.76 -41.60
C ASP A 442 35.18 -13.43 -40.87
N ALA A 443 36.19 -12.55 -40.88
CA ALA A 443 36.16 -11.29 -40.14
C ALA A 443 35.13 -10.27 -40.66
N GLU A 444 34.67 -10.39 -41.91
CA GLU A 444 33.72 -9.45 -42.52
C GLU A 444 32.25 -9.80 -42.25
N ASN A 445 31.97 -10.91 -41.57
CA ASN A 445 30.61 -11.34 -41.32
C ASN A 445 29.85 -10.39 -40.38
N SER A 446 28.82 -9.73 -40.92
CA SER A 446 27.95 -8.82 -40.16
C SER A 446 27.24 -9.49 -38.95
N HIS A 447 27.16 -10.82 -38.91
CA HIS A 447 26.52 -11.56 -37.81
C HIS A 447 27.36 -11.59 -36.52
N HIS A 448 28.67 -11.32 -36.59
CA HIS A 448 29.54 -11.34 -35.41
C HIS A 448 29.17 -10.29 -34.36
N ARG A 449 28.79 -9.08 -34.79
CA ARG A 449 28.31 -8.02 -33.87
C ARG A 449 27.06 -8.43 -33.11
N PHE A 450 26.17 -9.17 -33.76
CA PHE A 450 24.97 -9.70 -33.14
C PHE A 450 25.32 -10.80 -32.12
N LEU A 451 26.23 -11.71 -32.46
CA LEU A 451 26.71 -12.77 -31.56
C LEU A 451 27.41 -12.21 -30.31
N ASP A 452 28.23 -11.16 -30.47
CA ASP A 452 28.84 -10.45 -29.35
C ASP A 452 27.80 -9.78 -28.45
N GLY A 453 26.83 -9.04 -29.03
CA GLY A 453 25.76 -8.43 -28.24
C GLY A 453 24.90 -9.44 -27.49
N VAL A 454 24.68 -10.62 -28.08
CA VAL A 454 24.00 -11.74 -27.42
C VAL A 454 24.82 -12.33 -26.28
N TYR A 455 26.13 -12.49 -26.48
CA TYR A 455 27.04 -12.99 -25.46
C TYR A 455 27.12 -12.00 -24.28
N ASP A 456 27.32 -10.71 -24.57
CA ASP A 456 27.38 -9.66 -23.56
C ASP A 456 26.08 -9.60 -22.74
N GLU A 457 24.92 -9.71 -23.38
CA GLU A 457 23.64 -9.75 -22.67
C GLU A 457 23.51 -10.98 -21.78
N TRP A 458 23.92 -12.15 -22.28
CA TRP A 458 23.91 -13.38 -21.49
C TRP A 458 24.82 -13.28 -20.27
N VAL A 459 26.06 -12.79 -20.45
CA VAL A 459 27.02 -12.60 -19.35
C VAL A 459 26.48 -11.60 -18.34
N ARG A 460 26.05 -10.40 -18.77
CA ARG A 460 25.49 -9.37 -17.88
C ARG A 460 24.33 -9.90 -17.05
N GLN A 461 23.34 -10.52 -17.70
CA GLN A 461 22.15 -11.01 -17.00
C GLN A 461 22.48 -12.14 -16.02
N SER A 462 23.30 -13.10 -16.43
CA SER A 462 23.60 -14.24 -15.58
C SER A 462 24.57 -13.87 -14.43
N ASP A 463 25.50 -12.95 -14.64
CA ASP A 463 26.38 -12.44 -13.57
C ASP A 463 25.59 -11.61 -12.55
N ALA A 464 24.58 -10.85 -12.99
CA ALA A 464 23.67 -10.15 -12.10
C ALA A 464 22.84 -11.12 -11.22
N ILE A 465 22.34 -12.22 -11.82
CA ILE A 465 21.61 -13.26 -11.09
C ILE A 465 22.52 -13.99 -10.11
N GLU A 466 23.72 -14.41 -10.54
CA GLU A 466 24.70 -15.10 -9.71
C GLU A 466 25.16 -14.23 -8.54
N SER A 467 25.46 -12.96 -8.79
CA SER A 467 25.82 -11.99 -7.74
C SER A 467 24.71 -11.87 -6.70
N LYS A 468 23.45 -11.79 -7.15
CA LYS A 468 22.30 -11.72 -6.25
C LYS A 468 22.09 -13.02 -5.49
N TRP A 469 22.31 -14.17 -6.12
CA TRP A 469 22.23 -15.49 -5.49
C TRP A 469 23.30 -15.66 -4.40
N ARG A 470 24.57 -15.34 -4.69
CA ARG A 470 25.67 -15.36 -3.72
C ARG A 470 25.41 -14.43 -2.54
N TRP A 471 24.91 -13.23 -2.82
CA TRP A 471 24.53 -12.27 -1.80
C TRP A 471 23.45 -12.82 -0.84
N LEU A 472 22.40 -13.47 -1.37
CA LEU A 472 21.38 -14.11 -0.53
C LEU A 472 21.93 -15.29 0.28
N LEU A 473 22.89 -16.06 -0.24
CA LEU A 473 23.54 -17.11 0.55
C LEU A 473 24.39 -16.54 1.69
N GLY A 474 25.14 -15.45 1.45
CA GLY A 474 25.88 -14.76 2.50
C GLY A 474 24.98 -14.30 3.66
N PHE A 475 23.76 -13.84 3.35
CA PHE A 475 22.76 -13.53 4.39
C PHE A 475 22.29 -14.75 5.15
N ARG A 476 22.13 -15.88 4.47
CA ARG A 476 21.71 -17.11 5.11
C ARG A 476 22.73 -17.51 6.17
N GLU A 477 24.02 -17.47 5.85
CA GLU A 477 25.11 -17.76 6.79
C GLU A 477 25.10 -16.76 7.96
N GLU A 478 25.05 -15.45 7.69
CA GLU A 478 25.06 -14.39 8.71
C GLU A 478 23.89 -14.53 9.72
N ILE A 479 22.71 -14.94 9.26
CA ILE A 479 21.52 -15.17 10.10
C ILE A 479 21.53 -16.53 10.77
N GLU A 480 22.10 -17.55 10.11
CA GLU A 480 22.26 -18.86 10.71
C GLU A 480 23.18 -18.79 11.94
N ASP A 481 24.24 -17.97 11.85
CA ASP A 481 25.22 -17.70 12.90
C ASP A 481 24.71 -16.73 13.99
N ASN A 482 23.87 -15.76 13.64
CA ASN A 482 23.40 -14.75 14.58
C ASN A 482 21.91 -14.38 14.42
N ALA A 483 21.03 -15.28 14.86
CA ALA A 483 19.59 -15.08 14.84
C ALA A 483 19.10 -13.95 15.77
N GLU A 484 19.91 -13.49 16.73
CA GLU A 484 19.54 -12.39 17.63
C GLU A 484 19.42 -11.04 16.89
N LEU A 485 20.09 -10.87 15.76
CA LEU A 485 19.92 -9.68 14.90
C LEU A 485 18.47 -9.48 14.46
N LEU A 486 17.77 -10.58 14.15
CA LEU A 486 16.35 -10.54 13.80
C LEU A 486 15.49 -10.13 14.99
N VAL A 487 15.85 -10.58 16.21
CA VAL A 487 15.14 -10.24 17.44
C VAL A 487 15.28 -8.75 17.74
N ASP A 488 16.51 -8.22 17.68
CA ASP A 488 16.77 -6.80 17.92
C ASP A 488 16.05 -5.92 16.92
N TRP A 489 16.11 -6.28 15.63
CA TRP A 489 15.34 -5.61 14.59
C TRP A 489 13.83 -5.62 14.88
N ALA A 490 13.27 -6.78 15.22
CA ALA A 490 11.84 -6.93 15.48
C ALA A 490 11.38 -6.11 16.69
N LEU A 491 12.15 -6.15 17.79
CA LEU A 491 11.79 -5.47 19.04
C LEU A 491 12.03 -3.96 19.00
N HIS A 492 13.04 -3.48 18.27
CA HIS A 492 13.29 -2.04 18.10
C HIS A 492 12.13 -1.37 17.34
N ARG A 493 11.56 -2.08 16.38
CA ARG A 493 10.41 -1.62 15.59
C ARG A 493 9.09 -1.71 16.36
N ASP A 494 8.91 -2.74 17.17
CA ASP A 494 7.73 -2.98 18.01
C ASP A 494 7.72 -2.06 19.25
N GLY A 495 7.71 -0.75 19.01
CA GLY A 495 7.76 0.30 20.03
C GLY A 495 7.78 1.70 19.41
N ALA A 496 8.43 1.85 18.26
CA ALA A 496 8.48 3.09 17.48
C ALA A 496 7.13 3.50 16.84
N ALA A 497 6.06 2.73 17.06
CA ALA A 497 4.75 2.97 16.46
C ALA A 497 3.77 3.79 17.32
N PHE A 498 4.07 4.05 18.61
CA PHE A 498 3.08 4.64 19.53
C PHE A 498 3.64 5.53 20.67
N LEU A 499 4.76 6.24 20.44
CA LEU A 499 5.08 7.42 21.26
C LEU A 499 4.55 8.68 20.59
#